data_AF-A0A920ULU6-F1
#
_entry.id   AF-A0A920ULU6-F1
#
_cell.length_a   1.000
_cell.length_b   1.000
_cell.length_c   1.000
_cell.angle_alpha   90.00
_cell.angle_beta   90.00
_cell.angle_gamma   90.00
#
_symmetry.space_group_name_H-M   'P 1'
#
loop_
_entity.id
_entity.type
_entity.pdbx_description
1 polymer ?
#
loop_
_entity_poly.entity_id
_entity_poly.type
_entity_poly.pdbx_seq_one_letter_code
_entity_poly.pdbx_strand_id
1 'polypeptide(L)'
;MLQGNAVAMILSAFTEKERGKALGSNLSVVGLGSIIGPALGGVLVSLWGWKSIFWINIPAGILAIIATIIILKGTNLGITVQSQKKFSFDWVGALLSGLSLFLFLILVGNGHQLGWYSSSVIFGSILFLGSLLYSSGGN
;
A
#
# COMPACT_ATOMS: atom_id res chain seq x y z
N MET A 1 1.63 -1.78 -2.23
CA MET A 1 1.02 -3.13 -2.14
C MET A 1 1.75 -4.04 -1.13
N LEU A 2 3.08 -4.07 -1.09
CA LEU A 2 3.82 -4.93 -0.13
C LEU A 2 3.61 -4.55 1.35
N GLN A 3 3.60 -3.24 1.68
CA GLN A 3 3.41 -2.79 3.07
C GLN A 3 2.06 -3.21 3.68
N GLY A 4 0.97 -3.17 2.91
CA GLY A 4 -0.36 -3.57 3.41
C GLY A 4 -0.48 -5.08 3.63
N ASN A 5 0.08 -5.87 2.71
CA ASN A 5 -0.01 -7.34 2.78
C ASN A 5 0.88 -7.93 3.89
N ALA A 6 2.03 -7.31 4.18
CA ALA A 6 2.92 -7.75 5.25
C ALA A 6 2.23 -7.70 6.62
N VAL A 7 1.56 -6.58 6.92
CA VAL A 7 0.80 -6.42 8.18
C VAL A 7 -0.36 -7.43 8.24
N ALA A 8 -1.09 -7.62 7.14
CA ALA A 8 -2.18 -8.60 7.08
C ALA A 8 -1.68 -10.04 7.34
N MET A 9 -0.55 -10.42 6.76
CA MET A 9 0.08 -11.73 7.00
C MET A 9 0.55 -11.90 8.45
N ILE A 10 1.09 -10.86 9.07
CA ILE A 10 1.48 -10.91 10.50
C ILE A 10 0.24 -11.09 11.37
N LEU A 11 -0.84 -10.36 11.10
CA LEU A 11 -2.08 -10.45 11.89
C LEU A 11 -2.79 -11.80 11.73
N SER A 12 -2.64 -12.47 10.58
CA SER A 12 -3.19 -13.80 10.34
C SER A 12 -2.31 -14.94 10.90
N ALA A 13 -1.00 -14.76 10.97
CA ALA A 13 -0.06 -15.77 11.46
C ALA A 13 0.11 -15.77 13.00
N PHE A 14 -0.07 -14.62 13.67
CA PHE A 14 0.17 -14.48 15.12
C PHE A 14 -1.11 -14.27 15.93
N THR A 15 -1.13 -14.84 17.14
CA THR A 15 -2.23 -14.66 18.11
C THR A 15 -2.27 -13.24 18.67
N GLU A 16 -3.43 -12.79 19.18
CA GLU A 16 -3.64 -11.40 19.62
C GLU A 16 -2.59 -10.88 20.60
N LYS A 17 -2.12 -11.74 21.51
CA LYS A 17 -1.10 -11.38 22.51
C LYS A 17 0.29 -11.16 21.91
N GLU A 18 0.58 -11.74 20.75
CA GLU A 18 1.90 -11.70 20.10
C GLU A 18 1.97 -10.69 18.95
N ARG A 19 0.82 -10.23 18.45
CA ARG A 19 0.72 -9.25 17.35
C ARG A 19 1.56 -8.00 17.61
N GLY A 20 1.51 -7.45 18.84
CA GLY A 20 2.28 -6.26 19.19
C GLY A 20 3.79 -6.46 19.04
N LYS A 21 4.30 -7.63 19.47
CA LYS A 21 5.72 -7.98 19.35
C LYS A 21 6.12 -8.24 17.90
N ALA A 22 5.28 -8.93 17.14
CA ALA A 22 5.53 -9.23 15.73
C ALA A 22 5.52 -7.96 14.87
N LEU A 23 4.54 -7.07 15.06
CA LEU A 23 4.47 -5.77 14.39
C LEU A 23 5.62 -4.85 14.81
N GLY A 24 5.98 -4.83 16.09
CA GLY A 24 7.13 -4.08 16.60
C GLY A 24 8.45 -4.53 15.97
N SER A 25 8.65 -5.84 15.82
CA SER A 25 9.81 -6.40 15.11
C SER A 25 9.83 -5.96 13.64
N ASN A 26 8.69 -6.10 12.93
CA ASN A 26 8.58 -5.66 11.54
C ASN A 26 8.93 -4.17 11.37
N LEU A 27 8.39 -3.31 12.24
CA LEU A 27 8.69 -1.86 12.22
C LEU A 27 10.15 -1.56 12.57
N SER A 28 10.75 -2.33 13.47
CA SER A 28 12.17 -2.18 13.82
C SER A 28 13.07 -2.48 12.61
N VAL A 29 12.79 -3.57 11.88
CA VAL A 29 13.53 -3.91 10.65
C VAL A 29 13.35 -2.85 9.58
N VAL A 30 12.13 -2.32 9.39
CA VAL A 30 11.85 -1.23 8.45
C VAL A 30 12.61 0.05 8.82
N GLY A 31 12.65 0.39 10.11
CA GLY A 31 13.37 1.54 10.62
C GLY A 31 14.88 1.43 10.39
N LEU A 32 15.46 0.27 10.73
CA LEU A 32 16.87 -0.02 10.46
C LEU A 32 17.20 0.06 8.97
N GLY A 33 16.35 -0.51 8.11
CA GLY A 33 16.51 -0.42 6.66
C GLY A 33 16.47 1.03 6.15
N SER A 34 15.62 1.87 6.73
CA SER A 34 15.50 3.29 6.36
C SER A 34 16.74 4.11 6.75
N ILE A 35 17.44 3.72 7.81
CA ILE A 35 18.69 4.37 8.24
C ILE A 35 19.87 3.87 7.39
N ILE A 36 19.97 2.55 7.23
CA ILE A 36 21.11 1.90 6.57
C ILE A 36 21.05 2.10 5.04
N GLY A 37 19.85 2.13 4.45
CA GLY A 37 19.64 2.21 3.01
C GLY A 37 20.31 3.42 2.35
N PRO A 38 20.02 4.66 2.78
CA PRO A 38 20.68 5.86 2.24
C PRO A 38 22.18 5.90 2.51
N ALA A 39 22.64 5.43 3.67
CA ALA A 39 24.05 5.39 4.00
C ALA A 39 24.83 4.46 3.06
N LEU A 40 24.36 3.22 2.88
CA LEU A 40 24.94 2.26 1.94
C LEU A 40 24.80 2.75 0.49
N GLY A 41 23.64 3.28 0.12
CA GLY A 41 23.38 3.81 -1.22
C GLY A 41 24.32 4.96 -1.57
N GLY A 42 24.56 5.88 -0.64
CA GLY A 42 25.49 7.00 -0.82
C GLY A 42 26.93 6.53 -1.05
N VAL A 43 27.39 5.54 -0.29
CA VAL A 43 28.72 4.92 -0.47
C VAL A 43 28.81 4.18 -1.81
N LEU A 44 27.76 3.46 -2.20
CA LEU A 44 27.73 2.76 -3.50
C LEU A 44 27.77 3.72 -4.69
N VAL A 45 27.07 4.85 -4.59
CA VAL A 45 27.03 5.88 -5.63
C VAL A 45 28.38 6.59 -5.73
N SER A 46 29.05 6.87 -4.62
CA SER A 46 30.34 7.56 -4.63
C SER A 46 31.47 6.70 -5.22
N LEU A 47 31.43 5.38 -5.02
CA LEU A 47 32.46 4.46 -5.51
C LEU A 47 32.21 3.97 -6.95
N TRP A 48 30.97 3.58 -7.27
CA TRP A 48 30.64 2.90 -8.53
C TRP A 48 29.60 3.65 -9.38
N GLY A 49 29.23 4.87 -8.99
CA GLY A 49 28.21 5.67 -9.66
C GLY A 49 26.79 5.18 -9.42
N TRP A 50 25.80 5.92 -9.91
CA TRP A 50 24.38 5.65 -9.61
C TRP A 50 23.87 4.27 -10.07
N LYS A 51 24.49 3.68 -11.10
CA LYS A 51 24.09 2.38 -11.66
C LYS A 51 24.23 1.25 -10.63
N SER A 52 25.14 1.37 -9.67
CA SER A 52 25.38 0.36 -8.63
C SER A 52 24.14 0.08 -7.76
N ILE A 53 23.25 1.07 -7.60
CA ILE A 53 21.98 0.93 -6.86
C ILE A 53 21.07 -0.14 -7.49
N PHE A 54 21.11 -0.29 -8.82
CA PHE A 54 20.30 -1.31 -9.51
C PHE A 54 20.91 -2.70 -9.36
N TRP A 55 22.23 -2.77 -9.44
CA TRP A 55 22.97 -4.02 -9.30
C TRP A 55 22.90 -4.60 -7.90
N ILE A 56 22.82 -3.79 -6.84
CA ILE A 56 22.71 -4.29 -5.45
C ILE A 56 21.31 -4.82 -5.12
N ASN A 57 20.27 -4.27 -5.75
CA ASN A 57 18.90 -4.73 -5.53
C ASN A 57 18.65 -6.15 -6.04
N ILE A 58 19.32 -6.56 -7.13
CA ILE A 58 19.20 -7.92 -7.70
C ILE A 58 19.62 -9.02 -6.72
N PRO A 59 20.87 -9.05 -6.20
CA PRO A 59 21.30 -10.06 -5.25
C PRO A 59 20.54 -9.95 -3.93
N ALA A 60 20.21 -8.75 -3.46
CA ALA A 60 19.39 -8.57 -2.26
C ALA A 60 17.98 -9.19 -2.42
N GLY A 61 17.34 -8.98 -3.57
CA GLY A 61 16.05 -9.58 -3.90
C GLY A 61 16.12 -11.11 -4.00
N ILE A 62 17.16 -11.65 -4.64
CA ILE A 62 17.39 -13.10 -4.73
C ILE A 62 17.55 -13.71 -3.33
N LEU A 63 18.37 -13.08 -2.47
CA LEU A 63 18.56 -13.53 -1.09
C LEU A 63 17.24 -13.50 -0.29
N ALA A 64 16.43 -12.46 -0.46
CA ALA A 64 15.12 -12.37 0.18
C ALA A 64 14.18 -13.50 -0.28
N ILE A 65 14.13 -13.79 -1.58
CA ILE A 65 13.31 -14.88 -2.14
C ILE A 65 13.79 -16.24 -1.60
N ILE A 66 15.09 -16.50 -1.60
CA ILE A 66 15.66 -17.75 -1.08
C ILE A 66 15.31 -17.89 0.41
N ALA A 67 15.51 -16.84 1.21
CA ALA A 67 15.16 -16.83 2.62
C ALA A 67 13.67 -17.11 2.82
N THR A 68 12.79 -16.46 2.05
CA THR A 68 11.35 -16.75 2.08
C THR A 68 11.05 -18.22 1.79
N ILE A 69 11.61 -18.79 0.73
CA ILE A 69 11.35 -20.19 0.35
C ILE A 69 11.83 -21.15 1.44
N ILE A 70 13.00 -20.90 2.03
CA ILE A 70 13.57 -21.76 3.08
C ILE A 70 12.75 -21.65 4.37
N ILE A 71 12.40 -20.43 4.79
CA ILE A 71 11.68 -20.18 6.05
C ILE A 71 10.22 -20.64 5.96
N LEU A 72 9.54 -20.45 4.82
CA LEU A 72 8.16 -20.89 4.65
C LEU A 72 8.06 -22.41 4.41
N LYS A 73 9.08 -23.08 3.86
CA LYS A 73 9.07 -24.54 3.68
C LYS A 73 8.93 -25.23 5.04
N GLY A 74 7.79 -25.88 5.26
CA GLY A 74 7.47 -26.60 6.50
C GLY A 74 6.56 -25.84 7.46
N THR A 75 6.22 -24.58 7.16
CA THR A 75 5.17 -23.89 7.91
C THR A 75 3.82 -24.32 7.34
N ASN A 76 3.12 -25.21 8.06
CA ASN A 76 1.67 -25.39 7.89
C ASN A 76 1.00 -24.11 8.38
N LEU A 77 1.12 -23.03 7.61
CA LEU A 77 0.21 -21.92 7.69
C LEU A 77 -1.14 -22.57 7.45
N GLY A 78 -1.94 -22.69 8.51
CA GLY A 78 -3.36 -23.01 8.40
C GLY A 78 -4.02 -21.87 7.66
N ILE A 79 -3.71 -21.73 6.37
CA ILE A 79 -4.39 -20.88 5.43
C ILE A 79 -5.75 -21.57 5.30
N THR A 80 -6.62 -21.28 6.25
CA THR A 80 -8.04 -21.26 5.97
C THR A 80 -8.15 -20.27 4.83
N VAL A 81 -8.14 -20.80 3.61
CA VAL A 81 -8.65 -20.10 2.45
C VAL A 81 -10.12 -19.88 2.80
N GLN A 82 -10.40 -18.82 3.56
CA GLN A 82 -11.74 -18.33 3.75
C GLN A 82 -12.26 -18.16 2.33
N SER A 83 -13.21 -19.03 1.99
CA SER A 83 -13.85 -19.13 0.68
C SER A 83 -13.90 -17.73 0.10
N GLN A 84 -13.20 -17.51 -1.02
CA GLN A 84 -13.21 -16.21 -1.68
C GLN A 84 -14.67 -15.91 -1.98
N LYS A 85 -15.32 -15.09 -1.14
CA LYS A 85 -16.59 -14.48 -1.48
C LYS A 85 -16.31 -13.86 -2.84
N LYS A 86 -17.08 -14.27 -3.86
CA LYS A 86 -17.02 -13.65 -5.17
C LYS A 86 -17.40 -12.19 -4.98
N PHE A 87 -16.42 -11.34 -4.76
CA PHE A 87 -16.60 -9.91 -4.81
C PHE A 87 -16.88 -9.58 -6.27
N SER A 88 -18.15 -9.32 -6.58
CA SER A 88 -18.51 -8.71 -7.85
C SER A 88 -17.88 -7.33 -7.88
N PHE A 89 -17.11 -7.05 -8.92
CA PHE A 89 -16.51 -5.73 -9.10
C PHE A 89 -17.62 -4.70 -9.33
N ASP A 90 -17.72 -3.71 -8.44
CA ASP A 90 -18.69 -2.62 -8.56
C ASP A 90 -18.21 -1.61 -9.62
N TRP A 91 -18.62 -1.86 -10.86
CA TRP A 91 -18.32 -1.00 -12.00
C TRP A 91 -18.92 0.40 -11.85
N VAL A 92 -20.08 0.53 -11.20
CA VAL A 92 -20.78 1.81 -11.03
C VAL A 92 -20.02 2.65 -10.01
N GLY A 93 -19.67 2.07 -8.87
CA GLY A 93 -18.84 2.71 -7.85
C GLY A 93 -17.45 3.09 -8.38
N ALA A 94 -16.83 2.24 -9.20
CA ALA A 94 -15.55 2.53 -9.84
C ALA A 94 -15.64 3.74 -10.78
N LEU A 95 -16.70 3.81 -11.61
CA LEU A 95 -16.91 4.93 -12.55
C LEU A 95 -17.20 6.24 -11.80
N LEU A 96 -18.05 6.20 -10.77
CA LEU A 96 -18.37 7.37 -9.93
C LEU A 96 -17.13 7.89 -9.20
N SER A 97 -16.33 6.99 -8.61
CA SER A 97 -15.09 7.34 -7.92
C SER A 97 -14.06 7.94 -8.89
N GLY A 98 -13.93 7.36 -10.09
CA GLY A 98 -13.05 7.87 -11.14
C GLY A 98 -13.45 9.27 -11.60
N LEU A 99 -14.74 9.49 -11.84
CA LEU A 99 -15.26 10.80 -12.25
C LEU A 99 -15.09 11.85 -11.15
N SER A 100 -15.35 11.48 -9.89
CA SER A 100 -15.14 12.36 -8.74
C SER A 100 -13.68 12.76 -8.58
N LEU A 101 -12.75 11.80 -8.67
CA LEU A 101 -11.31 12.06 -8.59
C LEU A 101 -10.85 12.97 -9.73
N PHE A 102 -11.36 12.74 -10.95
CA PHE A 102 -11.05 13.56 -12.12
C PHE A 102 -11.51 15.02 -11.94
N LEU A 103 -12.74 15.22 -11.49
CA LEU A 103 -13.28 16.55 -11.18
C LEU A 103 -12.48 17.23 -10.06
N PHE A 104 -12.12 16.49 -9.01
CA PHE A 104 -11.31 16.99 -7.91
C PHE A 104 -9.92 17.44 -8.37
N LEU A 105 -9.25 16.68 -9.23
CA LEU A 105 -7.94 17.03 -9.78
C LEU A 105 -7.99 18.29 -10.65
N ILE A 106 -9.02 18.44 -11.50
CA ILE A 106 -9.22 19.67 -12.29
C ILE A 106 -9.45 20.86 -11.37
N LEU A 107 -10.24 20.67 -10.31
CA LEU A 107 -10.57 21.71 -9.36
C LEU A 107 -9.35 22.19 -8.56
N VAL A 108 -8.58 21.28 -7.98
CA VAL A 108 -7.35 21.63 -7.24
C VAL A 108 -6.31 22.21 -8.20
N GLY A 109 -6.19 21.64 -9.41
CA GLY A 109 -5.25 22.11 -10.43
C GLY A 109 -5.57 23.51 -10.97
N ASN A 110 -6.85 23.87 -11.07
CA ASN A 110 -7.31 25.17 -11.59
C ASN A 110 -7.90 26.09 -10.51
N GLY A 111 -7.74 25.75 -9.22
CA GLY A 111 -8.36 26.46 -8.10
C GLY A 111 -7.95 27.92 -7.99
N HIS A 112 -6.77 28.26 -8.50
CA HIS A 112 -6.29 29.65 -8.57
C HIS A 112 -7.07 30.51 -9.59
N GLN A 113 -7.66 29.90 -10.62
CA GLN A 113 -8.44 30.62 -11.67
C GLN A 113 -9.95 30.57 -11.45
N LEU A 114 -10.49 29.49 -10.84
CA LEU A 114 -11.94 29.25 -10.73
C LEU A 114 -12.58 29.71 -9.40
N GLY A 115 -11.79 30.02 -8.38
CA GLY A 115 -12.28 30.43 -7.07
C GLY A 115 -12.87 29.27 -6.26
N TRP A 116 -12.43 29.13 -5.01
CA TRP A 116 -12.78 28.00 -4.12
C TRP A 116 -14.28 27.86 -3.79
N TYR A 117 -15.11 28.85 -4.12
CA TYR A 117 -16.55 28.91 -3.81
C TYR A 117 -17.47 28.61 -5.00
N SER A 118 -16.94 28.13 -6.13
CA SER A 118 -17.76 27.79 -7.30
C SER A 118 -18.70 26.61 -7.03
N SER A 119 -19.97 26.70 -7.47
CA SER A 119 -21.01 25.67 -7.29
C SER A 119 -20.61 24.28 -7.75
N SER A 120 -19.65 24.16 -8.68
CA SER A 120 -19.11 22.88 -9.16
C SER A 120 -18.30 22.11 -8.10
N VAL A 121 -17.61 22.82 -7.18
CA VAL A 121 -16.82 22.24 -6.08
C VAL A 121 -17.73 21.50 -5.10
N ILE A 122 -18.82 22.18 -4.74
CA ILE A 122 -19.80 21.72 -3.77
C ILE A 122 -20.53 20.51 -4.36
N PHE A 123 -20.88 20.56 -5.64
CA PHE A 123 -21.54 19.45 -6.33
C PHE A 123 -20.64 18.20 -6.43
N GLY A 124 -19.36 18.37 -6.75
CA GLY A 124 -18.39 17.26 -6.77
C GLY A 124 -18.16 16.63 -5.41
N SER A 125 -18.13 17.44 -4.35
CA SER A 125 -17.99 16.97 -2.96
C SER A 125 -19.23 16.22 -2.47
N ILE A 126 -20.43 16.69 -2.83
CA ILE A 126 -21.70 16.02 -2.51
C ILE A 126 -21.82 14.71 -3.27
N LEU A 127 -21.46 14.66 -4.55
CA LEU A 127 -21.44 13.40 -5.33
C LEU A 127 -20.47 12.38 -4.75
N PHE A 128 -19.29 12.83 -4.30
CA PHE A 128 -18.31 11.98 -3.62
C PHE A 128 -18.86 11.41 -2.31
N LEU A 129 -19.42 12.26 -1.45
CA LEU A 129 -20.03 11.84 -0.18
C LEU A 129 -21.24 10.91 -0.40
N GLY A 130 -22.06 11.20 -1.43
CA GLY A 130 -23.18 10.34 -1.81
C GLY A 130 -22.72 8.95 -2.27
N SER A 131 -21.63 8.87 -3.03
CA SER A 131 -21.05 7.60 -3.47
C SER A 131 -20.51 6.77 -2.29
N LEU A 132 -19.90 7.43 -1.30
CA LEU A 132 -19.40 6.77 -0.08
C LEU A 132 -20.55 6.27 0.80
N LEU A 133 -21.63 7.04 0.95
CA LEU A 133 -22.80 6.63 1.72
C LEU A 133 -23.57 5.51 1.03
N TYR A 134 -23.71 5.54 -0.29
CA TYR A 134 -24.33 4.46 -1.06
C TYR A 134 -23.52 3.16 -0.93
N SER A 135 -22.19 3.25 -0.99
CA SER A 135 -21.31 2.10 -0.77
C SER A 135 -21.36 1.57 0.68
N SER A 136 -21.60 2.43 1.67
CA SER A 136 -21.71 2.04 3.08
C SER A 136 -23.08 1.44 3.46
N GLY A 137 -24.15 1.77 2.74
CA GLY A 137 -25.52 1.32 3.05
C GLY A 137 -25.95 0.02 2.35
N GLY A 138 -25.12 -0.52 1.47
CA GLY A 138 -25.41 -1.72 0.66
C GLY A 138 -24.82 -3.03 1.19
N ASN A 139 -24.32 -3.06 2.44
CA ASN A 139 -23.82 -4.27 3.12
C ASN A 139 -24.83 -4.82 4.13
#